data_AF-A0A8H7NK80-F1
#
_entry.id   AF-A0A8H7NK80-F1
#
_cell.length_a   1.000
_cell.length_b   1.000
_cell.length_c   1.000
_cell.angle_alpha   90.00
_cell.angle_beta   90.00
_cell.angle_gamma   90.00
#
_symmetry.space_group_name_H-M   'P 1'
#
loop_
_entity.id
_entity.type
_entity.pdbx_description
1 polymer ?
#
loop_
_entity_poly.entity_id
_entity_poly.type
_entity_poly.pdbx_seq_one_letter_code
_entity_poly.pdbx_strand_id
1 'polypeptide(L)'
;MSSENSTSPGEPQPAAGARKACDLCFRKKIKCDMLKPTCSNCSLYNAECRTSLIRQKPGGRARRRVGAQEAPEEASEDPEGIKARLERIEKLLKEAAEQKAPKPSTNSESPPL
;
A
#
# COMPACT_ATOMS: atom_id res chain seq x y z
N MET A 1 -48.56 -31.41 15.21
CA MET A 1 -48.18 -30.28 14.32
C MET A 1 -49.01 -29.08 14.77
N SER A 2 -48.56 -27.88 15.08
CA SER A 2 -47.26 -27.17 15.14
C SER A 2 -47.53 -25.89 15.96
N SER A 3 -46.53 -25.00 16.08
CA SER A 3 -46.63 -23.59 16.52
C SER A 3 -46.23 -23.40 18.01
N GLU A 4 -45.23 -22.60 18.43
CA GLU A 4 -44.52 -21.47 17.81
C GLU A 4 -43.11 -21.31 18.44
N ASN A 5 -42.13 -20.98 17.61
CA ASN A 5 -40.77 -20.64 18.04
C ASN A 5 -40.71 -19.14 18.38
N SER A 6 -40.59 -18.81 19.67
CA SER A 6 -40.36 -17.44 20.13
C SER A 6 -38.89 -17.06 19.90
N THR A 7 -38.61 -16.26 18.86
CA THR A 7 -37.35 -15.51 18.79
C THR A 7 -37.65 -14.01 18.79
N SER A 8 -37.24 -13.38 19.88
CA SER A 8 -37.30 -11.93 20.09
C SER A 8 -36.30 -11.21 19.16
N PRO A 9 -36.63 -10.06 18.55
CA PRO A 9 -35.69 -9.28 17.77
C PRO A 9 -34.86 -8.37 18.70
N GLY A 10 -33.68 -8.84 19.08
CA GLY A 10 -32.69 -8.08 19.83
C GLY A 10 -31.66 -7.41 18.91
N GLU A 11 -31.70 -6.08 18.89
CA GLU A 11 -30.59 -5.15 18.67
C GLU A 11 -30.05 -4.93 17.22
N PRO A 12 -30.18 -3.72 16.67
CA PRO A 12 -29.51 -3.35 15.42
C PRO A 12 -28.01 -3.15 15.68
N GLN A 13 -27.24 -4.22 15.47
CA GLN A 13 -25.78 -4.14 15.32
C GLN A 13 -25.43 -3.07 14.28
N PRO A 14 -24.37 -2.26 14.49
CA PRO A 14 -24.02 -1.15 13.62
C PRO A 14 -23.91 -1.67 12.18
N ALA A 15 -24.60 -0.99 11.25
CA ALA A 15 -24.70 -1.38 9.85
C ALA A 15 -23.31 -1.66 9.27
N ALA A 16 -22.91 -2.94 9.33
CA ALA A 16 -21.62 -3.41 8.93
C ALA A 16 -21.50 -3.13 7.44
N GLY A 17 -20.59 -2.21 7.09
CA GLY A 17 -20.33 -1.82 5.72
C GLY A 17 -20.32 -3.06 4.82
N ALA A 18 -21.15 -3.03 3.78
CA ALA A 18 -21.46 -4.15 2.89
C ALA A 18 -20.34 -5.19 2.83
N ARG A 19 -20.61 -6.43 3.23
CA ARG A 19 -19.66 -7.55 3.23
C ARG A 19 -18.95 -7.61 1.88
N LYS A 20 -17.69 -7.14 1.81
CA LYS A 20 -16.94 -7.05 0.56
C LYS A 20 -16.28 -8.39 0.27
N ALA A 21 -16.65 -9.01 -0.86
CA ALA A 21 -15.87 -10.09 -1.43
C ALA A 21 -14.45 -9.62 -1.76
N CYS A 22 -13.47 -10.53 -1.74
CA CYS A 22 -12.12 -10.21 -2.19
C CYS A 22 -12.09 -9.97 -3.71
N ASP A 23 -11.03 -9.34 -4.20
CA ASP A 23 -10.87 -8.91 -5.59
C ASP A 23 -10.86 -10.10 -6.57
N LEU A 24 -10.36 -11.26 -6.14
CA LEU A 24 -10.39 -12.49 -6.95
C LEU A 24 -11.82 -13.01 -7.10
N CYS A 25 -12.51 -13.20 -5.97
CA CYS A 25 -13.89 -13.72 -5.96
C CYS A 25 -14.85 -12.79 -6.70
N PHE A 26 -14.65 -11.47 -6.57
CA PHE A 26 -15.41 -10.48 -7.31
C PHE A 26 -15.20 -10.60 -8.83
N ARG A 27 -13.94 -10.65 -9.30
CA ARG A 27 -13.63 -10.78 -10.73
C ARG A 27 -14.11 -12.11 -11.32
N LYS A 28 -13.99 -13.20 -10.56
CA LYS A 28 -14.44 -14.55 -10.96
C LYS A 28 -15.94 -14.76 -10.78
N LYS A 29 -16.67 -13.79 -10.19
CA LYS A 29 -18.10 -13.87 -9.87
C LYS A 29 -18.46 -15.12 -9.04
N ILE A 30 -17.61 -15.46 -8.07
CA ILE A 30 -17.81 -16.57 -7.14
C ILE A 30 -18.05 -16.06 -5.71
N LYS A 31 -18.66 -16.90 -4.86
CA LYS A 31 -18.92 -16.56 -3.46
C LYS A 31 -17.59 -16.44 -2.70
N CYS A 32 -17.46 -15.40 -1.88
CA CYS A 32 -16.31 -15.21 -0.99
C CYS A 32 -16.69 -15.57 0.45
N ASP A 33 -15.95 -16.48 1.05
CA ASP A 33 -16.16 -16.92 2.44
C ASP A 33 -15.52 -15.98 3.48
N MET A 34 -14.74 -15.00 3.01
CA MET A 34 -14.17 -13.89 3.80
C MET A 34 -13.33 -14.33 5.02
N LEU A 35 -12.79 -15.56 5.00
CA LEU A 35 -11.86 -16.05 6.00
C LEU A 35 -10.51 -15.30 5.92
N LYS A 36 -9.89 -15.04 7.07
CA LYS A 36 -8.54 -14.45 7.19
C LYS A 36 -7.55 -15.54 7.58
N PRO A 37 -6.33 -15.57 7.02
CA PRO A 37 -5.73 -14.60 6.10
C PRO A 37 -6.18 -14.72 4.63
N THR A 38 -6.73 -15.87 4.23
CA THR A 38 -7.16 -16.15 2.84
C THR A 38 -8.53 -16.84 2.82
N CYS A 39 -9.41 -16.47 1.89
CA CYS A 39 -10.67 -17.20 1.70
C CYS A 39 -10.43 -18.56 1.04
N SER A 40 -11.38 -19.50 1.21
CA SER A 40 -11.25 -20.87 0.71
C SER A 40 -11.00 -20.93 -0.79
N ASN A 41 -11.70 -20.09 -1.56
CA ASN A 41 -11.49 -19.98 -3.00
C ASN A 41 -10.08 -19.49 -3.34
N CYS A 42 -9.58 -18.42 -2.72
CA CYS A 42 -8.22 -17.94 -2.95
C CYS A 42 -7.16 -18.99 -2.59
N SER A 43 -7.38 -19.78 -1.55
CA SER A 43 -6.50 -20.90 -1.19
C SER A 43 -6.48 -21.98 -2.28
N LEU A 44 -7.65 -22.37 -2.81
CA LEU A 44 -7.73 -23.35 -3.91
C LEU A 44 -7.03 -22.87 -5.18
N TYR A 45 -7.16 -21.59 -5.51
CA TYR A 45 -6.51 -20.99 -6.67
C TYR A 45 -5.04 -20.60 -6.42
N ASN A 46 -4.51 -20.83 -5.20
CA ASN A 46 -3.19 -20.37 -4.76
C ASN A 46 -2.92 -18.91 -5.14
N ALA A 47 -3.92 -18.06 -4.95
CA ALA A 47 -3.93 -16.67 -5.39
C ALA A 47 -4.03 -15.72 -4.20
N GLU A 48 -3.53 -14.51 -4.38
CA GLU A 48 -3.53 -13.51 -3.32
C GLU A 48 -4.96 -13.04 -2.95
N CYS A 49 -5.30 -13.13 -1.66
CA CYS A 49 -6.63 -12.78 -1.15
C CYS A 49 -6.66 -11.33 -0.65
N ARG A 50 -6.86 -10.38 -1.57
CA ARG A 50 -7.01 -8.96 -1.25
C ARG A 50 -8.49 -8.54 -1.24
N THR A 51 -8.93 -7.85 -0.20
CA THR A 51 -10.25 -7.21 -0.16
C THR A 51 -10.04 -5.70 -0.25
N SER A 52 -10.08 -5.15 -1.46
CA SER A 52 -9.88 -3.71 -1.65
C SER A 52 -10.99 -2.90 -0.96
N LEU A 53 -10.60 -2.09 0.03
CA LEU A 53 -11.55 -1.23 0.75
C LEU A 53 -11.99 -0.02 -0.08
N ILE A 54 -11.27 0.31 -1.14
CA ILE A 54 -11.46 1.52 -1.93
C ILE A 54 -12.15 1.14 -3.24
N ARG A 55 -13.43 1.53 -3.37
CA ARG A 55 -14.13 1.48 -4.66
C ARG A 55 -13.50 2.54 -5.57
N GLN A 56 -12.47 2.16 -6.32
CA GLN A 56 -11.98 2.99 -7.42
C GLN A 56 -13.12 3.08 -8.44
N LYS A 57 -13.82 4.22 -8.46
CA LYS A 57 -14.94 4.48 -9.38
C LYS A 57 -14.34 4.57 -10.78
N PRO A 58 -14.75 3.69 -11.73
CA PRO A 58 -14.27 3.79 -13.09
C PRO A 58 -15.00 4.97 -13.76
N GLY A 59 -14.26 6.06 -14.00
CA GLY A 59 -14.60 7.17 -14.91
C GLY A 59 -15.88 7.98 -14.59
N GLY A 60 -15.73 9.26 -14.23
CA GLY A 60 -16.90 10.17 -14.21
C GLY A 60 -16.74 11.52 -13.54
N ARG A 61 -15.93 12.39 -14.15
CA ARG A 61 -16.06 13.86 -14.24
C ARG A 61 -17.23 14.49 -13.42
N ALA A 62 -16.97 14.93 -12.19
CA ALA A 62 -17.81 15.97 -11.57
C ALA A 62 -17.27 17.33 -12.02
N ARG A 63 -18.06 18.03 -12.84
CA ARG A 63 -17.73 19.32 -13.46
C ARG A 63 -17.48 20.40 -12.39
N ARG A 64 -16.31 21.05 -12.51
CA ARG A 64 -15.94 22.33 -11.86
C ARG A 64 -17.01 23.41 -12.06
N ARG A 65 -17.25 24.23 -11.04
CA ARG A 65 -17.47 25.70 -11.06
C ARG A 65 -17.14 26.19 -9.63
N VAL A 66 -16.23 27.11 -9.31
CA VAL A 66 -15.52 28.17 -10.05
C VAL A 66 -14.15 28.35 -9.36
N GLY A 67 -13.09 28.47 -10.15
CA GLY A 67 -11.68 28.47 -9.71
C GLY A 67 -10.81 27.67 -10.69
N ALA A 68 -10.96 27.99 -11.97
CA ALA A 68 -10.36 27.27 -13.08
C ALA A 68 -9.17 28.06 -13.62
N GLN A 69 -7.98 27.74 -13.12
CA GLN A 69 -6.66 27.86 -13.77
C GLN A 69 -5.76 26.86 -13.04
N GLU A 70 -5.02 25.91 -13.58
CA GLU A 70 -5.07 25.12 -14.80
C GLU A 70 -4.71 23.69 -14.37
N ALA A 71 -4.74 22.74 -15.30
CA ALA A 71 -4.24 21.39 -15.06
C ALA A 71 -2.73 21.39 -14.77
N PRO A 72 -2.22 20.31 -14.15
CA PRO A 72 -1.22 19.52 -14.84
C PRO A 72 -1.83 18.11 -15.03
N GLU A 73 -2.14 17.58 -16.22
CA GLU A 73 -1.34 17.48 -17.45
C GLU A 73 0.11 17.17 -17.07
N GLU A 74 0.47 15.90 -17.23
CA GLU A 74 1.77 15.31 -16.86
C GLU A 74 2.00 15.19 -15.34
N ALA A 75 2.37 14.00 -14.89
CA ALA A 75 3.23 13.92 -13.73
C ALA A 75 4.46 14.77 -14.08
N SER A 76 4.55 15.99 -13.56
CA SER A 76 5.80 16.72 -13.59
C SER A 76 6.77 15.93 -12.72
N GLU A 77 7.44 14.97 -13.32
CA GLU A 77 8.74 14.53 -12.87
C GLU A 77 9.60 15.80 -12.89
N ASP A 78 9.57 16.57 -11.80
CA ASP A 78 10.44 17.73 -11.61
C ASP A 78 11.87 17.17 -11.61
N PRO A 79 12.55 17.14 -12.77
CA PRO A 79 13.73 16.32 -12.92
C PRO A 79 14.86 16.95 -12.10
N GLU A 80 14.79 18.27 -11.88
CA GLU A 80 15.68 19.05 -11.05
C GLU A 80 15.53 18.68 -9.57
N GLY A 81 14.30 18.58 -9.04
CA GLY A 81 14.04 18.17 -7.67
C GLY A 81 14.38 16.71 -7.41
N ILE A 82 14.18 15.83 -8.41
CA ILE A 82 14.63 14.44 -8.35
C ILE A 82 16.16 14.36 -8.36
N LYS A 83 16.85 15.09 -9.24
CA LYS A 83 18.32 15.17 -9.28
C LYS A 83 18.90 15.73 -7.99
N ALA A 84 18.37 16.84 -7.48
CA ALA A 84 18.82 17.45 -6.23
C ALA A 84 18.64 16.51 -5.02
N ARG A 85 17.58 15.68 -5.05
CA ARG A 85 17.37 14.65 -4.03
C ARG A 85 18.36 13.49 -4.17
N LEU A 86 18.71 13.07 -5.39
CA LEU A 86 19.72 12.03 -5.63
C LEU A 86 21.13 12.48 -5.20
N GLU A 87 21.55 13.69 -5.57
CA GLU A 87 22.86 14.24 -5.17
C GLU A 87 23.03 14.29 -3.64
N ARG A 88 21.96 14.70 -2.94
CA ARG A 88 21.94 14.70 -1.48
C ARG A 88 22.12 13.30 -0.90
N ILE A 89 21.48 12.30 -1.50
CA ILE A 89 21.59 10.90 -1.06
C ILE A 89 23.02 10.37 -1.29
N GLU A 90 23.61 10.61 -2.46
CA GLU A 90 24.98 10.16 -2.77
C GLU A 90 26.02 10.77 -1.84
N LYS A 91 25.90 12.07 -1.52
CA LYS A 91 26.79 12.74 -0.57
C LYS A 91 26.74 12.08 0.82
N LEU A 92 25.55 11.84 1.35
CA LEU A 92 25.36 11.21 2.66
C LEU A 92 25.93 9.79 2.69
N LEU A 93 25.82 9.03 1.59
CA LEU A 93 26.39 7.69 1.48
C LEU A 93 27.92 7.71 1.46
N LYS A 94 28.54 8.67 0.77
CA LYS A 94 30.00 8.83 0.74
C LYS A 94 30.56 9.16 2.12
N GLU A 95 29.98 10.12 2.81
CA GLU A 95 30.37 10.50 4.17
C GLU A 95 30.22 9.32 5.15
N ALA A 96 29.11 8.57 5.04
CA ALA A 96 28.90 7.37 5.84
C ALA A 96 29.91 6.25 5.53
N ALA A 97 30.31 6.09 4.27
CA ALA A 97 31.31 5.10 3.87
C ALA A 97 32.71 5.48 4.38
N GLU A 98 33.08 6.76 4.34
CA GLU A 98 34.34 7.28 4.89
C GLU A 98 34.38 7.14 6.43
N GLN A 99 33.26 7.38 7.11
CA GLN A 99 33.14 7.16 8.56
C GLN A 99 33.17 5.68 8.96
N LYS A 100 32.84 4.78 8.02
CA LYS A 100 32.84 3.32 8.23
C LYS A 100 34.15 2.65 7.81
N ALA A 101 35.08 3.35 7.15
CA ALA A 101 36.39 2.81 6.81
C ALA A 101 37.24 2.66 8.09
N PRO A 102 37.72 1.46 8.44
CA PRO A 102 38.72 1.32 9.48
C PRO A 102 40.02 1.97 9.01
N LYS A 103 40.52 2.93 9.79
CA LYS A 103 41.83 3.57 9.58
C LYS A 103 42.89 2.45 9.53
N PRO A 104 43.73 2.31 8.49
CA PRO A 104 44.89 1.42 8.59
C PRO A 104 45.89 2.08 9.55
N SER A 105 45.93 1.61 10.79
CA SER A 105 47.03 1.89 11.72
C SER A 105 48.27 1.17 11.21
N THR A 106 49.02 1.80 10.30
CA THR A 106 50.40 1.40 10.00
C THR A 106 51.33 2.20 10.91
N ASN A 107 51.46 1.76 12.17
CA ASN A 107 52.64 2.09 12.97
C ASN A 107 53.77 1.18 12.50
N SER A 108 54.59 1.64 11.56
CA SER A 108 55.93 1.09 11.30
C SER A 108 56.75 2.11 10.54
N GLU A 109 57.29 3.09 11.27
CA GLU A 109 58.55 3.71 10.88
C GLU A 109 59.31 4.03 12.18
N SER A 110 60.32 3.21 12.48
CA SER A 110 61.34 3.52 13.49
C SER A 110 62.66 3.79 12.74
N PRO A 111 63.29 4.97 12.93
CA PRO A 111 64.57 5.32 12.33
C PRO A 111 65.76 4.75 13.16
N PRO A 112 67.02 4.90 12.68
CA PRO A 112 68.08 3.89 12.75
C PRO A 112 68.95 3.94 14.02
N LEU A 113 69.77 2.89 14.20
CA LEU A 113 71.06 2.93 14.91
C LEU A 113 72.14 2.32 14.03
#